data_AF-A0A1Q8B0H0-F1
#
_entry.id   AF-A0A1Q8B0H0-F1
#
_cell.length_a   1.000
_cell.length_b   1.000
_cell.length_c   1.000
_cell.angle_alpha   90.00
_cell.angle_beta   90.00
_cell.angle_gamma   90.00
#
_symmetry.space_group_name_H-M   'P 1'
#
loop_
_entity.id
_entity.type
_entity.pdbx_description
1 polymer ?
#
loop_
_entity_poly.entity_id
_entity_poly.type
_entity_poly.pdbx_seq_one_letter_code
_entity_poly.pdbx_strand_id
1 'polypeptide(L)'
;MRRELLALKGLGPETADAILLYAGGKPFFVADAYSRRVLARHGLLEPTASYSEAQQVLHEHLPASAALFNEFHALLVEAGKRYCKREVPRCEACPLEPFLNHRHVARADPKGFAFAKPPAVSGVSGRVGPTLKRMEIYHH
;
A
#
# COMPACT_ATOMS: atom_id res chain seq x y z
N MET A 1 -5.67 -17.04 -14.83
CA MET A 1 -4.42 -16.27 -14.92
C MET A 1 -3.70 -15.99 -13.59
N ARG A 2 -4.18 -15.13 -12.66
CA ARG A 2 -3.40 -14.81 -11.42
C ARG A 2 -3.09 -16.04 -10.56
N ARG A 3 -4.08 -16.91 -10.35
CA ARG A 3 -3.89 -18.17 -9.60
C ARG A 3 -2.87 -19.09 -10.26
N GLU A 4 -2.81 -19.12 -11.59
CA GLU A 4 -1.81 -19.91 -12.34
C GLU A 4 -0.40 -19.37 -12.13
N LEU A 5 -0.21 -18.04 -12.20
CA LEU A 5 1.09 -17.41 -11.90
C LEU A 5 1.55 -17.73 -10.48
N LEU A 6 0.65 -17.66 -9.50
CA LEU A 6 0.97 -18.00 -8.10
C LEU A 6 1.23 -19.49 -7.86
N ALA A 7 0.80 -20.37 -8.77
CA ALA A 7 1.12 -21.79 -8.71
C ALA A 7 2.55 -22.09 -9.21
N LEU A 8 3.19 -21.17 -9.91
CA LEU A 8 4.56 -21.32 -10.39
C LEU A 8 5.56 -21.14 -9.23
N LYS A 9 6.42 -22.14 -9.04
CA LYS A 9 7.46 -22.11 -8.00
C LYS A 9 8.35 -20.88 -8.20
N GLY A 10 8.44 -20.04 -7.17
CA GLY A 10 9.28 -18.83 -7.17
C GLY A 10 8.53 -17.54 -7.50
N LEU A 11 7.26 -17.59 -7.88
CA LEU A 11 6.44 -16.39 -8.08
C LEU A 11 5.59 -16.10 -6.83
N GLY A 12 5.96 -15.04 -6.12
CA GLY A 12 5.14 -14.49 -5.04
C GLY A 12 4.04 -13.53 -5.56
N PRO A 13 3.14 -13.06 -4.68
CA PRO A 13 2.10 -12.07 -5.00
C PRO A 13 2.61 -10.85 -5.74
N GLU A 14 3.72 -10.26 -5.27
CA GLU A 14 4.31 -9.07 -5.88
C GLU A 14 4.75 -9.33 -7.33
N THR A 15 5.48 -10.42 -7.58
CA THR A 15 5.95 -10.76 -8.93
C THR A 15 4.80 -11.13 -9.86
N ALA A 16 3.81 -11.90 -9.37
CA ALA A 16 2.64 -12.25 -10.16
C ALA A 16 1.84 -11.02 -10.56
N ASP A 17 1.62 -10.08 -9.63
CA ASP A 17 0.88 -8.85 -9.90
C ASP A 17 1.66 -7.89 -10.80
N ALA A 18 2.98 -7.83 -10.68
CA ALA A 18 3.82 -7.06 -11.60
C ALA A 18 3.71 -7.59 -13.04
N ILE A 19 3.73 -8.91 -13.24
CA ILE A 19 3.52 -9.51 -14.57
C ILE A 19 2.13 -9.13 -15.10
N LEU A 20 1.09 -9.28 -14.28
CA LEU A 20 -0.29 -8.99 -14.67
C LEU A 20 -0.50 -7.51 -15.01
N LEU A 21 0.13 -6.61 -14.26
CA LEU A 21 -0.01 -5.17 -14.44
C LEU A 21 0.78 -4.68 -15.67
N TYR A 22 2.08 -4.97 -15.72
CA TYR A 22 2.97 -4.40 -16.74
C TYR A 22 2.83 -5.10 -18.10
N ALA A 23 2.81 -6.44 -18.11
CA ALA A 23 2.74 -7.21 -19.34
C ALA A 23 1.30 -7.63 -19.66
N GLY A 24 0.49 -7.92 -18.64
CA GLY A 24 -0.88 -8.41 -18.80
C GLY A 24 -1.94 -7.32 -18.98
N GLY A 25 -1.59 -6.04 -18.76
CA GLY A 25 -2.55 -4.92 -18.84
C GLY A 25 -3.73 -5.04 -17.87
N LYS A 26 -3.58 -5.79 -16.77
CA LYS A 26 -4.63 -6.02 -15.78
C LYS A 26 -4.44 -5.08 -14.58
N PRO A 27 -5.52 -4.53 -13.99
CA PRO A 27 -5.42 -3.60 -12.87
C PRO A 27 -5.13 -4.32 -11.54
N PHE A 28 -3.97 -4.96 -11.42
CA PHE A 28 -3.47 -5.51 -10.15
C PHE A 28 -2.38 -4.58 -9.61
N PHE A 29 -2.73 -3.69 -8.68
CA PHE A 29 -1.76 -2.78 -8.08
C PHE A 29 -0.60 -3.54 -7.40
N VAL A 30 0.64 -3.18 -7.73
CA VAL A 30 1.85 -3.77 -7.13
C VAL A 30 2.18 -3.04 -5.83
N ALA A 31 1.69 -3.56 -4.71
CA ALA A 31 1.82 -2.93 -3.40
C ALA A 31 3.16 -3.27 -2.72
N ASP A 32 4.28 -2.96 -3.37
CA ASP A 32 5.65 -3.28 -2.93
C ASP A 32 6.09 -2.54 -1.63
N ALA A 33 7.32 -2.78 -1.20
CA ALA A 33 7.87 -2.16 0.00
C ALA A 33 7.99 -0.62 -0.08
N TYR A 34 8.08 -0.03 -1.28
CA TYR A 34 8.07 1.42 -1.45
C TYR A 34 6.67 1.98 -1.24
N SER A 35 5.69 1.41 -1.94
CA SER A 35 4.28 1.77 -1.87
C SER A 35 3.77 1.69 -0.43
N ARG A 36 3.98 0.56 0.24
CA ARG A 36 3.54 0.38 1.64
C ARG A 36 4.18 1.37 2.59
N ARG A 37 5.49 1.63 2.45
CA ARG A 37 6.20 2.59 3.32
C ARG A 37 5.71 4.02 3.13
N VAL A 38 5.57 4.46 1.88
CA VAL A 38 5.10 5.81 1.56
C VAL A 38 3.67 5.98 2.11
N LEU A 39 2.75 5.10 1.71
CA LEU A 39 1.35 5.18 2.14
C LEU A 39 1.20 5.12 3.67
N ALA A 40 1.97 4.27 4.36
CA ALA A 40 1.93 4.20 5.82
C ALA A 40 2.41 5.50 6.51
N ARG A 41 3.51 6.10 6.03
CA ARG A 41 4.01 7.39 6.57
C ARG A 41 3.05 8.55 6.31
N HIS A 42 2.24 8.46 5.25
CA HIS A 42 1.17 9.42 4.97
C HIS A 42 -0.15 9.09 5.71
N GLY A 43 -0.19 8.04 6.52
CA GLY A 43 -1.37 7.65 7.30
C GLY A 43 -2.51 7.06 6.47
N LEU A 44 -2.21 6.58 5.26
CA LEU A 44 -3.16 5.90 4.38
C LEU A 44 -3.19 4.38 4.60
N LEU A 45 -2.17 3.84 5.26
CA LEU A 45 -2.07 2.44 5.65
C LEU A 45 -1.53 2.33 7.08
N GLU A 46 -1.88 1.25 7.76
CA GLU A 46 -1.19 0.87 8.97
C GLU A 46 0.29 0.51 8.66
N PRO A 47 1.26 0.89 9.51
CA PRO A 47 2.67 0.56 9.30
C PRO A 47 2.96 -0.95 9.18
N THR A 48 2.07 -1.77 9.72
CA THR A 48 2.16 -3.24 9.73
C THR A 48 1.40 -3.90 8.60
N ALA A 49 0.76 -3.13 7.71
CA ALA A 49 -0.05 -3.67 6.63
C ALA A 49 0.77 -4.60 5.73
N SER A 50 0.23 -5.80 5.53
CA SER A 50 0.72 -6.79 4.58
C SER A 50 0.57 -6.31 3.13
N TYR A 51 1.19 -7.05 2.20
CA TYR A 51 1.03 -6.81 0.77
C TYR A 51 -0.45 -6.84 0.34
N SER A 52 -1.21 -7.84 0.80
CA SER A 52 -2.61 -8.01 0.42
C SER A 52 -3.50 -6.91 0.98
N GLU A 53 -3.30 -6.50 2.24
CA GLU A 53 -4.06 -5.41 2.84
C GLU A 53 -3.81 -4.09 2.12
N ALA A 54 -2.54 -3.79 1.82
CA ALA A 54 -2.18 -2.59 1.06
C ALA A 54 -2.79 -2.58 -0.35
N GLN A 55 -2.74 -3.71 -1.05
CA GLN A 55 -3.34 -3.85 -2.38
C GLN A 55 -4.86 -3.66 -2.33
N GLN A 56 -5.52 -4.27 -1.35
CA GLN A 56 -6.95 -4.17 -1.18
C GLN A 56 -7.39 -2.71 -0.96
N VAL A 57 -6.73 -1.98 -0.07
CA VAL A 57 -7.03 -0.55 0.18
C VAL A 57 -6.94 0.26 -1.11
N LEU A 58 -5.90 0.04 -1.92
CA LEU A 58 -5.72 0.75 -3.18
C LEU A 58 -6.80 0.39 -4.21
N HIS A 59 -7.20 -0.87 -4.29
CA HIS A 59 -8.27 -1.31 -5.21
C HIS A 59 -9.64 -0.79 -4.79
N GLU A 60 -9.89 -0.62 -3.49
CA GLU A 60 -11.14 -0.07 -2.96
C GLU A 60 -11.28 1.44 -3.20
N HIS A 61 -10.16 2.18 -3.24
CA HIS A 61 -10.16 3.64 -3.28
C HIS A 61 -9.76 4.26 -4.63
N LEU A 62 -9.27 3.44 -5.59
CA LEU A 62 -8.87 3.91 -6.90
C LEU A 62 -9.65 3.20 -8.02
N PRO A 63 -9.94 3.88 -9.13
CA PRO A 63 -10.50 3.23 -10.32
C PRO A 63 -9.61 2.07 -10.79
N ALA A 64 -10.23 0.93 -11.11
CA ALA A 64 -9.54 -0.25 -11.62
C ALA A 64 -9.03 -0.04 -13.05
N SER A 65 -7.91 0.68 -13.17
CA SER A 65 -7.26 1.03 -14.44
C SER A 65 -5.79 0.63 -14.39
N ALA A 66 -5.38 -0.21 -15.34
CA ALA A 66 -3.98 -0.63 -15.45
C ALA A 66 -3.05 0.58 -15.71
N ALA A 67 -3.47 1.54 -16.53
CA ALA A 67 -2.70 2.76 -16.79
C ALA A 67 -2.51 3.59 -15.51
N LEU A 68 -3.58 3.79 -14.74
CA LEU A 68 -3.52 4.50 -13.46
C LEU A 68 -2.61 3.78 -12.46
N PHE A 69 -2.76 2.46 -12.34
CA PHE A 69 -1.96 1.67 -11.38
C PHE A 69 -0.48 1.66 -11.76
N ASN A 70 -0.16 1.59 -13.06
CA ASN A 70 1.20 1.71 -13.57
C ASN A 70 1.83 3.05 -13.19
N GLU A 71 1.15 4.15 -13.52
CA GLU A 71 1.65 5.50 -13.24
C GLU A 71 1.80 5.74 -11.73
N PHE A 72 0.78 5.40 -10.96
CA PHE A 72 0.79 5.65 -9.52
C PHE A 72 1.85 4.81 -8.80
N HIS A 73 2.01 3.53 -9.16
CA HIS A 73 3.09 2.71 -8.63
C HIS A 73 4.47 3.31 -8.97
N ALA A 74 4.70 3.74 -10.22
CA ALA A 74 5.96 4.35 -10.62
C ALA A 74 6.27 5.62 -9.80
N LEU A 75 5.27 6.46 -9.55
CA LEU A 75 5.40 7.66 -8.72
C LEU A 75 5.73 7.33 -7.25
N LEU A 76 5.08 6.31 -6.66
CA LEU A 76 5.39 5.88 -5.29
C LEU A 76 6.79 5.28 -5.17
N VAL A 77 7.22 4.48 -6.15
CA VAL A 77 8.57 3.94 -6.22
C VAL A 77 9.58 5.08 -6.30
N GLU A 78 9.32 6.08 -7.15
CA GLU A 78 10.24 7.18 -7.32
C GLU A 78 10.33 8.08 -6.08
N ALA A 79 9.18 8.40 -5.48
CA ALA A 79 9.14 9.11 -4.21
C ALA A 79 9.88 8.34 -3.11
N GLY A 80 9.69 7.03 -3.05
CA GLY A 80 10.33 6.14 -2.09
C GLY A 80 11.84 6.00 -2.27
N LYS A 81 12.35 6.03 -3.51
CA LYS A 81 13.78 5.97 -3.82
C LYS A 81 14.48 7.30 -3.55
N ARG A 82 13.91 8.41 -4.04
CA ARG A 82 14.55 9.73 -3.99
C ARG A 82 14.43 10.40 -2.62
N TYR A 83 13.26 10.32 -1.99
CA TYR A 83 12.92 11.14 -0.82
C TYR A 83 12.55 10.29 0.41
N CYS A 84 11.53 9.44 0.30
CA CYS A 84 10.97 8.68 1.41
C CYS A 84 11.78 7.39 1.69
N LYS A 85 13.07 7.57 1.96
CA LYS A 85 14.03 6.48 2.21
C LYS A 85 13.70 5.72 3.50
N ARG A 86 14.11 4.46 3.58
CA ARG A 86 13.83 3.57 4.72
C ARG A 86 14.36 4.15 6.03
N GLU A 87 15.64 4.54 6.06
CA GLU A 87 16.32 5.02 7.27
C GLU A 87 16.09 6.51 7.49
N VAL A 88 16.66 7.37 6.63
CA VAL A 88 16.59 8.83 6.78
C VAL A 88 15.80 9.43 5.60
N PRO A 89 14.50 9.74 5.76
CA PRO A 89 13.72 10.39 4.72
C PRO A 89 14.14 11.85 4.54
N ARG A 90 14.07 12.34 3.30
CA ARG A 90 14.37 13.73 2.92
C ARG A 90 13.06 14.52 2.77
N CYS A 91 12.32 14.65 3.87
CA CYS A 91 10.97 15.24 3.85
C CYS A 91 10.99 16.69 3.32
N GLU A 92 11.94 17.53 3.75
CA GLU A 92 12.03 18.93 3.32
C GLU A 92 12.12 19.13 1.80
N ALA A 93 12.66 18.14 1.07
CA ALA A 93 12.77 18.16 -0.39
C ALA A 93 11.75 17.24 -1.09
N CYS A 94 10.87 16.58 -0.33
CA CYS A 94 9.90 15.63 -0.84
C CYS A 94 8.68 16.38 -1.38
N PRO A 95 8.24 16.13 -2.63
CA PRO A 95 7.02 16.77 -3.15
C PRO A 95 5.76 16.35 -2.41
N LEU A 96 5.81 15.27 -1.61
CA LEU A 96 4.69 14.82 -0.78
C LEU A 96 4.69 15.44 0.62
N GLU A 97 5.70 16.24 0.99
CA GLU A 97 5.82 16.86 2.32
C GLU A 97 4.55 17.60 2.78
N PRO A 98 3.87 18.40 1.93
CA PRO A 98 2.66 19.11 2.34
C PRO A 98 1.51 18.19 2.75
N PHE A 99 1.58 16.91 2.39
CA PHE A 99 0.59 15.88 2.69
C PHE A 99 1.05 14.94 3.81
N LEU A 100 2.13 15.24 4.52
CA LEU A 100 2.56 14.44 5.66
C LEU A 100 1.63 14.64 6.85
N ASN A 101 1.14 13.52 7.39
CA ASN A 101 0.38 13.54 8.62
C ASN A 101 1.35 13.59 9.82
N HIS A 102 1.65 14.79 10.31
CA HIS A 102 2.59 15.00 11.43
C HIS A 102 2.19 14.27 12.74
N ARG A 103 0.96 13.75 12.85
CA ARG A 103 0.54 12.90 13.98
C ARG A 103 1.08 11.47 13.89
N HIS A 104 1.40 10.98 12.69
CA HIS A 104 1.96 9.64 12.45
C HIS A 104 3.48 9.67 12.24
N VAL A 105 4.11 10.84 12.30
CA VAL A 105 5.57 11.05 12.29
C VAL A 105 6.15 10.80 13.69
N ALA A 106 5.68 9.77 14.39
CA ALA A 106 6.36 9.27 15.57
C ALA A 106 7.63 8.54 15.10
N ARG A 107 8.69 9.32 14.87
CA ARG A 107 10.11 8.95 14.76
C ARG A 107 10.40 7.87 13.71
N ALA A 108 11.05 8.28 12.63
CA ALA A 108 11.94 7.37 11.91
C ALA A 108 12.97 6.83 12.92
N ASP A 109 12.71 5.64 13.45
CA ASP A 109 13.62 4.94 14.35
C ASP A 109 14.88 4.54 13.54
N PRO A 110 16.09 4.98 13.93
CA PRO A 110 17.33 4.57 13.28
C PRO A 110 17.59 3.06 13.40
N LYS A 111 16.83 2.32 14.22
CA LYS A 111 16.92 0.87 14.39
C LYS A 111 15.63 0.18 13.92
N GLY A 112 15.25 0.41 12.67
CA GLY A 112 14.35 -0.41 11.86
C GLY A 112 13.08 -0.94 12.52
N PHE A 113 11.92 -0.36 12.19
CA PHE A 113 10.57 -0.94 12.37
C PHE A 113 10.43 -1.88 13.59
N ALA A 114 10.72 -1.37 14.79
CA ALA A 114 10.37 -2.08 16.01
C ALA A 114 8.89 -1.84 16.30
N PHE A 115 8.12 -2.93 16.36
CA PHE A 115 6.71 -2.92 16.70
C PHE A 115 6.53 -2.53 18.16
N ALA A 116 6.02 -1.34 18.43
CA ALA A 116 5.41 -1.07 19.73
C ALA A 116 4.07 -1.82 19.79
N LYS A 117 3.89 -2.67 20.80
CA LYS A 117 2.62 -3.35 21.07
C LYS A 117 1.51 -2.29 21.22
N PRO A 118 0.35 -2.43 20.55
CA PRO A 118 -0.72 -1.46 20.70
C PRO A 118 -1.17 -1.40 22.17
N PRO A 119 -1.49 -0.21 22.71
CA PRO A 119 -2.16 -0.13 24.00
C PRO A 119 -3.49 -0.87 23.91
N ALA A 120 -3.86 -1.57 24.98
CA ALA A 120 -5.15 -2.21 25.08
C ALA A 120 -6.24 -1.15 24.91
N VAL A 121 -6.96 -1.21 23.77
CA VAL A 121 -8.09 -0.32 23.52
C VAL A 121 -9.20 -0.64 24.51
N SER A 122 -9.37 0.22 25.51
CA SER A 122 -10.56 0.25 26.35
C SER A 122 -11.54 1.25 25.74
N GLY A 123 -12.58 0.72 25.10
CA GLY A 123 -13.86 1.39 24.86
C GLY A 123 -13.86 2.63 23.96
N VAL A 124 -14.16 2.44 22.68
CA VAL A 124 -14.90 3.44 21.90
C VAL A 124 -16.04 2.74 21.17
N SER A 125 -17.25 2.96 21.68
CA SER A 125 -18.51 2.74 20.99
C SER A 125 -18.63 3.80 19.88
N GLY A 126 -18.40 3.41 18.63
CA GLY A 126 -18.53 4.28 17.46
C GLY A 126 -19.30 3.55 16.36
N ARG A 127 -20.52 4.00 16.09
CA ARG A 127 -21.49 3.41 15.15
C ARG A 127 -20.91 3.28 13.74
N VAL A 128 -20.85 2.04 13.24
CA VAL A 128 -20.74 1.73 11.81
C VAL A 128 -22.07 2.10 11.17
N GLY A 129 -22.07 3.10 10.27
CA GLY A 129 -23.24 3.47 9.48
C GLY A 129 -23.63 2.34 8.50
N PRO A 130 -24.92 2.06 8.28
CA PRO A 130 -25.35 0.90 7.51
C PRO A 130 -25.50 1.26 6.03
N THR A 131 -24.82 0.51 5.15
CA THR A 131 -25.44 0.11 3.88
C THR A 131 -24.83 -1.19 3.37
N LEU A 132 -25.62 -2.24 3.55
CA LEU A 132 -25.52 -3.54 2.91
C LEU A 132 -25.87 -3.43 1.41
N LYS A 133 -25.08 -4.06 0.54
CA LYS A 133 -25.48 -5.20 -0.34
C LYS A 133 -24.51 -5.35 -1.53
N ARG A 134 -24.01 -6.60 -1.68
CA ARG A 134 -23.75 -7.40 -2.91
C ARG A 134 -23.16 -6.68 -4.14
N MET A 135 -22.19 -7.21 -4.88
CA MET A 135 -22.18 -8.54 -5.51
C MET A 135 -20.87 -8.73 -6.28
N GLU A 136 -20.36 -9.97 -6.27
CA GLU A 136 -19.60 -10.68 -7.32
C GLU A 136 -18.91 -9.87 -8.43
N ILE A 137 -17.58 -9.76 -8.40
CA ILE A 137 -16.77 -9.75 -9.64
C ILE A 137 -15.37 -10.34 -9.37
N TYR A 138 -15.21 -11.66 -9.49
CA TYR A 138 -13.92 -12.30 -9.77
C TYR A 138 -14.14 -13.62 -10.52
N HIS A 139 -14.69 -13.53 -11.72
CA HIS A 139 -14.53 -14.52 -12.77
C HIS A 139 -14.47 -13.77 -14.10
N HIS A 140 -13.27 -13.73 -14.70
CA HIS A 140 -12.95 -13.79 -16.14
C HIS A 140 -11.46 -13.44 -16.33
#